data_AF-A0A0B2P9G0-F1
#
_entry.id   AF-A0A0B2P9G0-F1
#
_cell.length_a   1.000
_cell.length_b   1.000
_cell.length_c   1.000
_cell.angle_alpha   90.00
_cell.angle_beta   90.00
_cell.angle_gamma   90.00
#
_symmetry.space_group_name_H-M   'P 1'
#
loop_
_entity.id
_entity.type
_entity.pdbx_description
1 polymer ?
#
loop_
_entity_poly.entity_id
_entity_poly.type
_entity_poly.pdbx_seq_one_letter_code
_entity_poly.pdbx_strand_id
1 'polypeptide(L)'
;EKFDGKDFSFWKMQIEDYLYQKKLYQPLSRDKPNDMRQEEWNLLDRQALGVIILTLAKNIAFNIVNEKTTAGLMKVLSDMYEKPSAANNV
;
A
#
# COMPACT_ATOMS: atom_id res chain seq x y z
N GLU A 1 15.56 5.33 -0.10
CA GLU A 1 15.42 5.29 1.37
C GLU A 1 14.14 4.54 1.71
N LYS A 2 14.00 4.00 2.93
CA LYS A 2 12.78 3.31 3.36
C LYS A 2 11.84 4.30 4.03
N PHE A 3 10.53 4.12 3.88
CA PHE A 3 9.53 4.96 4.53
C PHE A 3 9.56 4.78 6.05
N ASP A 4 9.82 5.88 6.75
CA ASP A 4 10.00 5.93 8.20
C ASP A 4 8.86 6.64 8.94
N GLY A 5 7.80 7.05 8.22
CA GLY A 5 6.67 7.80 8.75
C GLY A 5 6.61 9.27 8.31
N LYS A 6 7.62 9.78 7.59
CA LYS A 6 7.63 11.16 7.06
C LYS A 6 7.25 11.20 5.59
N ASP A 7 6.65 12.32 5.18
CA ASP A 7 6.26 12.60 3.79
C ASP A 7 5.45 11.48 3.13
N PHE A 8 4.46 10.96 3.85
CA PHE A 8 3.63 9.83 3.41
C PHE A 8 3.04 10.03 2.02
N SER A 9 2.54 11.22 1.69
CA SER A 9 2.00 11.52 0.36
C SER A 9 3.03 11.33 -0.76
N PHE A 10 4.30 11.69 -0.51
CA PHE A 10 5.37 11.49 -1.48
C PHE A 10 5.72 10.01 -1.63
N TRP A 11 5.88 9.30 -0.51
CA TRP A 11 6.14 7.85 -0.53
C TRP A 11 5.00 7.09 -1.23
N LYS A 12 3.74 7.41 -0.91
CA LYS A 12 2.53 6.81 -1.49
C LYS A 12 2.50 7.00 -3.00
N MET A 13 2.75 8.22 -3.48
CA MET A 13 2.88 8.51 -4.92
C MET A 13 3.96 7.64 -5.59
N GLN A 14 5.15 7.52 -4.99
CA GLN A 14 6.24 6.73 -5.57
C GLN A 14 5.92 5.23 -5.63
N ILE A 15 5.36 4.66 -4.55
CA ILE A 15 5.08 3.23 -4.51
C ILE A 15 3.90 2.85 -5.41
N GLU A 16 2.88 3.70 -5.51
CA GLU A 16 1.78 3.50 -6.44
C GLU A 16 2.29 3.50 -7.89
N ASP A 17 3.08 4.50 -8.31
CA ASP A 17 3.66 4.56 -9.66
C ASP A 17 4.52 3.33 -9.96
N TYR A 18 5.37 2.90 -9.00
CA TYR A 18 6.17 1.70 -9.14
C TYR A 18 5.31 0.43 -9.36
N LEU A 19 4.23 0.27 -8.60
CA LEU A 19 3.31 -0.85 -8.77
C LEU A 19 2.61 -0.82 -10.14
N TYR A 20 2.24 0.37 -10.64
CA TYR A 20 1.71 0.52 -12.00
C TYR A 20 2.72 0.07 -13.05
N GLN A 21 3.97 0.55 -12.97
CA GLN A 21 5.04 0.16 -13.89
C GLN A 21 5.31 -1.35 -13.89
N LYS A 22 5.14 -2.01 -12.74
CA LYS A 22 5.31 -3.46 -12.58
C LYS A 22 4.06 -4.28 -12.87
N LYS A 23 2.94 -3.65 -13.25
CA LYS A 23 1.63 -4.30 -13.42
C LYS A 23 1.14 -5.02 -12.14
N LEU A 24 1.49 -4.49 -10.98
CA LEU A 24 1.13 -4.97 -9.64
C LEU A 24 0.11 -4.06 -8.94
N TYR A 25 -0.55 -3.15 -9.68
CA TYR A 25 -1.42 -2.12 -9.10
C TYR A 25 -2.83 -2.63 -8.75
N GLN A 26 -3.31 -3.71 -9.38
CA GLN A 26 -4.70 -4.17 -9.19
C GLN A 26 -5.06 -4.47 -7.71
N PRO A 27 -4.18 -5.05 -6.88
CA PRO A 27 -4.46 -5.28 -5.46
C PRO A 27 -4.51 -4.02 -4.58
N LEU A 28 -4.19 -2.84 -5.10
CA LEU A 28 -4.50 -1.57 -4.42
C LEU A 28 -6.01 -1.36 -4.32
N SER A 29 -6.77 -1.91 -5.27
CA SER A 29 -8.23 -2.02 -5.18
C SER A 29 -8.62 -3.10 -4.19
N ARG A 30 -9.74 -2.90 -3.49
CA ARG A 30 -10.25 -3.90 -2.52
C ARG A 30 -10.82 -5.15 -3.17
N ASP A 31 -11.35 -5.02 -4.39
CA ASP A 31 -12.12 -6.07 -5.03
C ASP A 31 -11.35 -6.75 -6.17
N LYS A 32 -11.35 -8.09 -6.16
CA LYS A 32 -10.81 -8.90 -7.26
C LYS A 32 -11.69 -8.75 -8.51
N PRO A 33 -11.12 -8.54 -9.71
CA PRO A 33 -11.87 -8.60 -10.96
C PRO A 33 -12.62 -9.93 -11.16
N ASN A 34 -13.82 -9.89 -11.74
CA ASN A 34 -14.66 -11.08 -11.93
C ASN A 34 -14.02 -12.13 -12.87
N ASP A 35 -13.24 -11.67 -13.84
CA ASP A 35 -12.56 -12.46 -14.87
C ASP A 35 -11.24 -13.09 -14.40
N MET A 36 -10.74 -12.74 -13.22
CA MET A 36 -9.48 -13.26 -12.68
C MET A 36 -9.69 -14.49 -11.78
N ARG A 37 -8.81 -15.50 -11.88
CA ARG A 37 -8.85 -16.65 -10.97
C ARG A 37 -8.41 -16.26 -9.56
N GLN A 38 -8.96 -16.91 -8.53
CA GLN A 38 -8.63 -16.60 -7.14
C GLN A 38 -7.13 -16.81 -6.82
N GLU A 39 -6.52 -17.86 -7.37
CA GLU A 39 -5.10 -18.16 -7.16
C GLU A 39 -4.19 -17.09 -7.78
N GLU A 40 -4.53 -16.62 -8.98
CA GLU A 40 -3.81 -15.52 -9.66
C GLU A 40 -3.92 -14.23 -8.86
N TRP A 41 -5.12 -13.93 -8.36
CA TRP A 41 -5.34 -12.78 -7.48
C TRP A 41 -4.52 -12.86 -6.20
N ASN A 42 -4.54 -14.00 -5.51
CA ASN A 42 -3.79 -14.21 -4.28
C ASN A 42 -2.27 -14.05 -4.50
N LEU A 43 -1.75 -14.54 -5.63
CA LEU A 43 -0.36 -14.37 -6.00
C LEU A 43 -0.03 -12.89 -6.26
N LEU A 44 -0.87 -12.21 -7.05
CA LEU A 44 -0.69 -10.80 -7.38
C LEU A 44 -0.72 -9.91 -6.12
N ASP A 45 -1.70 -10.15 -5.24
CA ASP A 45 -1.82 -9.46 -3.96
C ASP A 45 -0.60 -9.71 -3.07
N ARG A 46 -0.13 -10.96 -2.98
CA ARG A 46 1.07 -11.28 -2.20
C ARG A 46 2.32 -10.58 -2.73
N GLN A 47 2.45 -10.45 -4.04
CA GLN A 47 3.56 -9.77 -4.71
C GLN A 47 3.53 -8.27 -4.44
N ALA A 48 2.39 -7.61 -4.66
CA ALA A 48 2.20 -6.19 -4.38
C ALA A 48 2.44 -5.87 -2.90
N LEU A 49 1.86 -6.67 -2.00
CA LEU A 49 2.07 -6.58 -0.55
C LEU A 49 3.56 -6.66 -0.19
N GLY A 50 4.28 -7.63 -0.76
CA GLY A 50 5.71 -7.79 -0.54
C GLY A 50 6.53 -6.58 -0.99
N VAL A 51 6.21 -6.03 -2.16
CA VAL A 51 6.85 -4.82 -2.69
C VAL A 51 6.67 -3.65 -1.72
N ILE A 52 5.45 -3.40 -1.25
CA ILE A 52 5.19 -2.30 -0.32
C ILE A 52 5.99 -2.51 0.97
N ILE A 53 5.90 -3.69 1.59
CA ILE A 53 6.62 -4.02 2.85
C ILE A 53 8.13 -3.79 2.72
N LEU A 54 8.73 -4.12 1.56
CA LEU A 54 10.17 -3.92 1.33
C LEU A 54 10.58 -2.44 1.32
N THR A 55 9.66 -1.53 0.99
CA THR A 55 9.91 -0.09 1.04
C THR A 55 9.77 0.51 2.43
N LEU A 56 9.28 -0.24 3.42
CA LEU A 56 9.04 0.26 4.78
C LEU A 56 10.26 0.09 5.67
N ALA A 57 10.45 1.07 6.57
CA ALA A 57 11.38 0.95 7.67
C ALA A 57 10.90 -0.14 8.65
N LYS A 58 11.85 -0.71 9.40
CA LYS A 58 11.62 -1.88 10.26
C LYS A 58 10.49 -1.64 11.26
N ASN A 59 10.47 -0.49 11.93
CA ASN A 59 9.44 -0.10 12.89
C ASN A 59 8.05 -0.02 12.26
N ILE A 60 7.94 0.53 11.05
CA ILE A 60 6.66 0.65 10.33
C ILE A 60 6.15 -0.74 9.90
N ALA A 61 7.03 -1.57 9.35
CA ALA A 61 6.67 -2.92 8.92
C ALA A 61 6.15 -3.79 10.09
N PHE A 62 6.71 -3.65 11.29
CA PHE A 62 6.21 -4.39 12.47
C PHE A 62 4.81 -3.97 12.91
N ASN A 63 4.46 -2.69 12.77
CA ASN A 63 3.13 -2.19 13.17
C ASN A 63 1.99 -2.79 12.31
N ILE A 64 2.32 -3.27 11.11
CA ILE A 64 1.32 -3.71 10.11
C ILE A 64 1.52 -5.18 9.71
N VAL A 65 2.32 -5.95 10.45
CA VAL A 65 2.67 -7.35 10.12
C VAL A 65 1.46 -8.28 10.01
N ASN A 66 0.34 -7.91 10.63
CA ASN A 66 -0.90 -8.68 10.60
C ASN A 66 -1.75 -8.41 9.35
N GLU A 67 -1.44 -7.37 8.57
CA GLU A 67 -2.14 -7.07 7.32
C GLU A 67 -1.76 -8.10 6.26
N LYS A 68 -2.78 -8.79 5.74
CA LYS A 68 -2.59 -9.90 4.79
C LYS A 68 -2.86 -9.50 3.34
N THR A 69 -3.41 -8.32 3.10
CA THR A 69 -3.77 -7.82 1.77
C THR A 69 -3.15 -6.47 1.52
N THR A 70 -2.85 -6.19 0.25
CA THR A 70 -2.27 -4.91 -0.19
C THR A 70 -3.21 -3.76 0.15
N ALA A 71 -4.51 -3.92 -0.14
CA ALA A 71 -5.53 -2.92 0.17
C ALA A 71 -5.69 -2.68 1.68
N GLY A 72 -5.64 -3.73 2.51
CA GLY A 72 -5.70 -3.61 3.97
C GLY A 72 -4.49 -2.85 4.52
N LEU A 73 -3.30 -3.23 4.06
CA LEU A 73 -2.06 -2.55 4.41
C LEU A 73 -2.08 -1.06 4.02
N MET A 74 -2.48 -0.74 2.79
CA MET A 74 -2.54 0.65 2.32
C MET A 74 -3.58 1.48 3.09
N LYS A 75 -4.72 0.87 3.45
CA LYS A 75 -5.72 1.52 4.31
C LYS A 75 -5.12 1.85 5.67
N VAL A 76 -4.47 0.90 6.33
CA VAL A 76 -3.87 1.09 7.66
C VAL A 76 -2.76 2.15 7.63
N LEU A 77 -1.90 2.15 6.61
CA LEU A 77 -0.89 3.19 6.45
C LEU A 77 -1.52 4.58 6.20
N SER A 78 -2.58 4.64 5.39
CA SER A 78 -3.29 5.91 5.15
C SER A 78 -3.94 6.41 6.44
N ASP A 79 -4.63 5.54 7.20
CA ASP A 79 -5.27 5.88 8.48
C ASP A 79 -4.24 6.41 9.52
N MET A 80 -3.00 5.93 9.50
CA MET A 80 -1.94 6.38 10.42
C MET A 80 -1.26 7.68 9.99
N TYR A 81 -1.03 7.86 8.69
CA TYR A 81 -0.09 8.88 8.19
C TYR A 81 -0.72 9.93 7.28
N GLU A 82 -1.92 9.71 6.75
CA GLU A 82 -2.73 10.79 6.16
C GLU A 82 -3.31 11.64 7.29
N LYS A 83 -2.62 12.73 7.61
CA LYS A 83 -3.19 13.76 8.47
C LYS A 83 -4.37 14.41 7.73
N PRO A 84 -5.48 14.74 8.41
CA PRO A 84 -6.38 15.74 7.89
C PRO A 84 -5.57 17.03 7.74
N SER A 85 -5.48 17.57 6.53
CA SER A 85 -4.85 18.87 6.32
C SER A 85 -5.63 19.91 7.14
N ALA A 86 -4.99 20.56 8.10
CA ALA A 86 -5.52 21.75 8.78
C ALA A 86 -5.53 22.99 7.85
N ALA A 87 -5.95 22.78 6.59
CA ALA A 87 -6.04 23.77 5.54
C ALA A 87 -7.35 23.55 4.81
N ASN A 88 -8.44 23.95 5.46
CA ASN A 88 -9.71 24.39 4.87
C ASN A 88 -10.57 25.00 5.99
N ASN A 89 -10.04 26.02 6.66
CA ASN A 89 -10.89 27.09 7.15
C ASN A 89 -10.78 28.19 6.09
N VAL A 90 -11.71 28.18 5.14
CA VAL A 90 -12.02 29.34 4.29
C VAL A 90 -12.87 30.29 5.11
#